data_AF-A0A382W7U2-F1
#
_entry.id   AF-A0A382W7U2-F1
#
_cell.length_a   1.000
_cell.length_b   1.000
_cell.length_c   1.000
_cell.angle_alpha   90.00
_cell.angle_beta   90.00
_cell.angle_gamma   90.00
#
_symmetry.space_group_name_H-M   'P 1'
#
loop_
_entity.id
_entity.type
_entity.pdbx_description
1 polymer ?
#
loop_
_entity_poly.entity_id
_entity_poly.type
_entity_poly.pdbx_seq_one_letter_code
_entity_poly.pdbx_strand_id
1 'polypeptide(L)'
;MRKWLVALAMTATIAVGIAFSGQSNSASAEPFKLDGDPKIAWIYFSEMNDGGWTQAIHEARQRMEADLGMKITWVEKIPEIASQVTYAADRLIQRGHNIIIGGAFGHSDAFKT
;
A
#
# COMPACT_ATOMS: atom_id res chain seq x y z
N MET A 1 -45.16 -36.20 -29.45
CA MET A 1 -43.94 -35.70 -30.13
C MET A 1 -43.40 -34.36 -29.59
N ARG A 2 -44.05 -33.64 -28.66
CA ARG A 2 -43.60 -32.30 -28.19
C ARG A 2 -42.75 -32.27 -26.90
N LYS A 3 -42.66 -33.38 -26.13
CA LYS A 3 -41.94 -33.41 -24.85
C LYS A 3 -40.41 -33.50 -25.01
N TRP A 4 -39.94 -34.07 -26.12
CA TRP A 4 -38.50 -34.28 -26.36
C TRP A 4 -37.79 -33.04 -26.94
N LEU A 5 -38.54 -32.20 -27.68
CA LEU A 5 -38.04 -30.91 -28.19
C LEU A 5 -37.85 -29.87 -27.09
N VAL A 6 -38.67 -29.90 -26.02
CA VAL A 6 -38.51 -29.02 -24.85
C VAL A 6 -37.29 -29.44 -24.02
N ALA A 7 -37.04 -30.75 -23.89
CA ALA A 7 -35.87 -31.26 -23.18
C ALA A 7 -34.55 -30.85 -23.86
N LEU A 8 -34.47 -30.88 -25.19
CA LEU A 8 -33.27 -30.50 -25.94
C LEU A 8 -33.00 -28.97 -25.91
N ALA A 9 -34.05 -28.15 -25.86
CA ALA A 9 -33.93 -26.69 -25.79
C ALA A 9 -33.47 -26.18 -24.41
N MET A 10 -33.81 -26.90 -23.32
CA MET A 10 -33.37 -26.56 -21.96
C MET A 10 -31.92 -26.96 -21.68
N THR A 11 -31.40 -28.03 -22.29
CA THR A 11 -29.98 -28.41 -22.13
C THR A 11 -29.04 -27.48 -22.90
N ALA A 12 -29.47 -26.94 -24.04
CA ALA A 12 -28.69 -25.99 -24.82
C ALA A 12 -28.56 -24.60 -24.14
N THR A 13 -29.54 -24.20 -23.32
CA THR A 13 -29.50 -22.90 -22.60
C THR A 13 -28.64 -22.96 -21.33
N ILE A 14 -28.46 -24.13 -20.72
CA ILE A 14 -27.57 -24.32 -19.57
C ILE A 14 -26.09 -24.36 -20.01
N ALA A 15 -25.80 -24.92 -21.19
CA ALA A 15 -24.42 -25.01 -21.69
C ALA A 15 -23.82 -23.65 -22.11
N VAL A 16 -24.64 -22.69 -22.56
CA VAL A 16 -24.16 -21.36 -22.99
C VAL A 16 -23.99 -20.40 -21.78
N GLY A 17 -24.77 -20.56 -20.71
CA GLY A 17 -24.63 -19.75 -19.49
C GLY A 17 -23.35 -20.03 -18.68
N ILE A 18 -22.82 -21.25 -18.77
CA ILE A 18 -21.57 -21.65 -18.11
C ILE A 18 -20.34 -21.11 -18.87
N ALA A 19 -20.44 -20.91 -20.19
CA ALA A 19 -19.34 -20.37 -20.98
C ALA A 19 -19.11 -18.86 -20.78
N PHE A 20 -20.11 -18.11 -20.30
CA PHE A 20 -20.02 -16.65 -20.12
C PHE A 20 -19.82 -16.19 -18.67
N SER A 21 -19.94 -17.10 -17.69
CA SER A 21 -19.81 -16.78 -16.26
C SER A 21 -18.37 -16.87 -15.71
N GLY A 22 -17.40 -17.29 -16.54
CA GLY A 22 -16.02 -17.54 -16.12
C GLY A 22 -15.02 -16.42 -16.40
N GLN A 23 -15.39 -15.36 -17.11
CA GLN A 23 -14.44 -14.29 -17.45
C GLN A 23 -14.46 -13.18 -16.39
N SER A 24 -14.04 -13.55 -15.19
CA SER A 24 -13.58 -12.59 -14.20
C SER A 24 -12.27 -11.99 -14.73
N ASN A 25 -12.33 -10.84 -15.39
CA ASN A 25 -11.18 -9.98 -15.57
C ASN A 25 -10.79 -9.43 -14.18
N SER A 26 -10.19 -10.28 -13.35
CA SER A 26 -9.40 -9.83 -12.22
C SER A 26 -8.22 -9.09 -12.84
N ALA A 27 -8.29 -7.76 -12.86
CA ALA A 27 -7.12 -6.94 -13.11
C ALA A 27 -6.08 -7.32 -12.05
N SER A 28 -5.17 -8.21 -12.42
CA SER A 28 -4.01 -8.52 -11.60
C SER A 28 -3.15 -7.27 -11.67
N ALA A 29 -3.21 -6.44 -10.64
CA ALA A 29 -2.24 -5.37 -10.49
C ALA A 29 -0.86 -6.04 -10.41
N GLU A 30 0.06 -5.63 -11.29
CA GLU A 30 1.45 -6.08 -11.23
C GLU A 30 1.98 -5.87 -9.80
N PRO A 31 2.70 -6.87 -9.23
CA PRO A 31 3.25 -6.74 -7.90
C PRO A 31 4.22 -5.55 -7.86
N PHE A 32 4.16 -4.79 -6.76
CA PHE A 32 5.11 -3.70 -6.54
C PHE A 32 6.54 -4.23 -6.58
N LYS A 33 7.36 -3.65 -7.46
CA LYS A 33 8.79 -3.90 -7.54
C LYS A 33 9.51 -2.62 -7.14
N LEU A 34 10.35 -2.72 -6.12
CA LEU A 34 11.23 -1.62 -5.74
C LEU A 34 12.41 -1.54 -6.71
N ASP A 35 12.65 -0.35 -7.24
CA ASP A 35 13.85 -0.08 -8.04
C ASP A 35 15.04 0.24 -7.14
N GLY A 36 16.13 -0.51 -7.34
CA GLY A 36 17.38 -0.34 -6.60
C GLY A 36 17.35 -0.83 -5.14
N ASP A 37 18.42 -0.54 -4.41
CA ASP A 37 18.54 -0.93 -3.01
C ASP A 37 17.57 -0.15 -2.12
N PRO A 38 16.99 -0.76 -1.07
CA PRO A 38 16.13 -0.07 -0.11
C PRO A 38 16.84 1.11 0.57
N LYS A 39 16.22 2.28 0.52
CA LYS A 39 16.62 3.52 1.19
C LYS A 39 15.42 4.09 1.92
N ILE A 40 15.26 3.64 3.16
CA ILE A 40 14.07 3.89 3.97
C ILE A 40 14.18 5.23 4.70
N ALA A 41 13.08 5.99 4.71
CA ALA A 41 12.91 7.15 5.58
C ALA A 41 11.56 7.13 6.30
N TRP A 42 11.53 7.65 7.54
CA TRP A 42 10.34 7.75 8.36
C TRP A 42 9.94 9.21 8.63
N ILE A 43 8.64 9.51 8.56
CA ILE A 43 8.05 10.78 8.94
C ILE A 43 7.26 10.62 10.25
N TYR A 44 7.61 11.41 11.26
CA TYR A 44 6.90 11.50 12.54
C TYR A 44 6.18 12.84 12.70
N PHE A 45 5.00 12.80 13.30
CA PHE A 45 4.22 14.01 13.60
C PHE A 45 4.57 14.65 14.95
N SER A 46 4.89 13.81 15.93
CA SER A 46 5.34 14.26 17.26
C SER A 46 6.85 14.02 17.41
N GLU A 47 7.36 14.34 18.59
CA GLU A 47 8.72 14.03 19.03
C GLU A 47 8.91 12.52 19.18
N MET A 48 10.12 12.05 18.90
CA MET A 48 10.46 10.63 19.03
C MET A 48 10.34 10.06 20.45
N ASN A 49 10.24 10.91 21.48
CA ASN A 49 10.14 10.54 22.89
C ASN A 49 8.83 11.05 23.51
N ASP A 50 7.73 11.04 22.74
CA ASP A 50 6.40 11.49 23.15
C ASP A 50 5.72 10.64 24.24
N GLY A 51 6.35 9.57 24.73
CA GLY A 51 5.79 8.67 25.71
C GLY A 51 4.65 7.79 25.20
N GLY A 52 4.43 7.75 23.87
CA GLY A 52 3.27 7.10 23.27
C GLY A 52 3.56 6.51 21.89
N TRP A 53 2.69 6.82 20.93
CA TRP A 53 2.67 6.20 19.61
C TRP A 53 3.97 6.44 18.82
N THR A 54 4.47 7.68 18.79
CA THR A 54 5.69 7.99 18.03
C THR A 54 6.90 7.32 18.66
N GLN A 55 6.98 7.30 19.98
CA GLN A 55 8.06 6.62 20.70
C GLN A 55 8.08 5.11 20.43
N ALA A 56 6.91 4.45 20.50
CA ALA A 56 6.83 3.02 20.21
C ALA A 56 7.32 2.69 18.79
N ILE A 57 6.96 3.53 17.81
CA ILE A 57 7.44 3.41 16.44
C ILE A 57 8.94 3.70 16.34
N HIS A 58 9.45 4.71 17.05
CA HIS A 58 10.87 5.05 17.04
C HIS A 58 11.73 3.90 17.58
N GLU A 59 11.29 3.24 18.66
CA GLU A 59 11.93 2.04 19.20
C GLU A 59 11.84 0.87 18.21
N ALA A 60 10.70 0.69 17.53
CA ALA A 60 10.56 -0.33 16.49
C ALA A 60 11.52 -0.09 15.31
N ARG A 61 11.67 1.16 14.86
CA ARG A 61 12.66 1.53 13.83
C ARG A 61 14.07 1.12 14.24
N GLN A 62 14.47 1.34 15.48
CA GLN A 62 15.80 0.93 15.97
C GLN A 62 16.01 -0.59 15.91
N ARG A 63 14.98 -1.38 16.24
CA ARG A 63 15.02 -2.84 16.10
C ARG A 63 15.14 -3.25 14.63
N MET A 64 14.37 -2.60 13.74
CA MET A 64 14.48 -2.82 12.30
C MET A 64 15.86 -2.48 11.75
N GLU A 65 16.49 -1.39 12.20
CA GLU A 65 17.86 -1.07 11.80
C GLU A 65 18.84 -2.19 12.14
N ALA A 66 18.69 -2.81 13.32
CA ALA A 66 19.52 -3.93 13.75
C ALA A 66 19.26 -5.19 12.91
N ASP A 67 18.00 -5.53 12.68
CA ASP A 67 17.61 -6.73 11.94
C ASP A 67 17.99 -6.65 10.45
N LEU A 68 17.86 -5.46 9.86
CA LEU A 68 18.16 -5.21 8.44
C LEU A 68 19.63 -4.85 8.20
N GLY A 69 20.40 -4.55 9.25
CA GLY A 69 21.78 -4.10 9.14
C GLY A 69 21.93 -2.77 8.38
N MET A 70 20.93 -1.89 8.45
CA MET A 70 20.91 -0.60 7.72
C MET A 70 20.45 0.55 8.61
N LYS A 71 20.76 1.78 8.18
CA LYS A 71 20.24 3.00 8.82
C LYS A 71 18.99 3.49 8.12
N ILE A 72 18.01 3.90 8.92
CA ILE A 72 16.73 4.42 8.51
C ILE A 72 16.69 5.91 8.89
N THR A 73 16.68 6.77 7.88
CA THR A 73 16.52 8.21 8.07
C THR A 73 15.16 8.50 8.71
N TRP A 74 15.07 9.52 9.55
CA TRP A 74 13.78 9.96 10.06
C TRP A 74 13.74 11.47 10.24
N VAL A 75 12.54 12.02 10.17
CA VAL A 75 12.24 13.42 10.49
C VAL A 75 11.06 13.45 11.48
N GLU A 76 11.05 14.42 12.37
CA GLU A 76 10.00 14.58 13.38
C GLU A 76 9.37 15.96 13.34
N LYS A 77 8.31 16.14 14.13
CA LYS A 77 7.53 17.39 14.22
C LYS A 77 6.97 17.86 12.88
N ILE A 78 6.63 16.92 11.99
CA ILE A 78 5.91 17.28 10.77
C ILE A 78 4.45 17.54 11.13
N PRO A 79 3.91 18.75 10.90
CA PRO A 79 2.51 19.02 11.18
C PRO A 79 1.62 18.02 10.42
N GLU A 80 0.58 17.51 11.09
CA GLU A 80 -0.43 16.65 10.47
C GLU A 80 -1.35 17.50 9.57
N ILE A 81 -0.79 18.00 8.48
CA ILE A 81 -1.44 18.78 7.43
C ILE A 81 -0.95 18.19 6.11
N ALA A 82 -1.86 17.77 5.24
CA ALA A 82 -1.51 17.05 4.00
C ALA A 82 -0.36 17.69 3.21
N SER A 83 -0.37 19.00 3.00
CA SER A 83 0.69 19.71 2.27
C SER A 83 2.07 19.63 2.93
N GLN A 84 2.12 19.62 4.27
CA GLN A 84 3.38 19.48 5.01
C GLN A 84 3.91 18.05 4.94
N VAL A 85 3.02 17.06 4.99
CA VAL A 85 3.38 15.64 4.83
C VAL A 85 3.93 15.39 3.43
N THR A 86 3.23 15.84 2.39
CA THR A 86 3.70 15.73 1.00
C THR A 86 5.05 16.43 0.82
N TYR A 87 5.21 17.67 1.31
CA TYR A 87 6.49 18.38 1.22
C TYR A 87 7.63 17.63 1.92
N ALA A 88 7.38 17.07 3.11
CA ALA A 88 8.38 16.27 3.82
C ALA A 88 8.76 15.00 3.04
N ALA A 89 7.77 14.29 2.48
CA ALA A 89 7.98 13.11 1.66
C ALA A 89 8.78 13.44 0.39
N ASP A 90 8.40 14.49 -0.34
CA ASP A 90 9.08 14.94 -1.56
C ASP A 90 10.54 15.27 -1.30
N ARG A 91 10.86 15.94 -0.19
CA ARG A 91 12.26 16.22 0.17
C ARG A 91 13.06 14.96 0.47
N LEU A 92 12.45 13.94 1.07
CA LEU A 92 13.12 12.66 1.30
C LEU A 92 13.33 11.91 -0.02
N ILE A 93 12.35 11.93 -0.91
CA ILE A 93 12.45 11.36 -2.26
C ILE A 93 13.57 12.05 -3.06
N GLN A 94 13.62 13.39 -3.05
CA GLN A 94 14.69 14.16 -3.70
C GLN A 94 16.08 13.86 -3.13
N ARG A 95 16.17 13.43 -1.87
CA ARG A 95 17.41 12.97 -1.22
C ARG A 95 17.75 11.51 -1.54
N GLY A 96 16.96 10.85 -2.38
CA GLY A 96 17.20 9.50 -2.88
C GLY A 96 16.60 8.39 -2.03
N HIS A 97 15.65 8.69 -1.14
CA HIS A 97 14.87 7.65 -0.45
C HIS A 97 13.80 7.08 -1.38
N ASN A 98 13.70 5.75 -1.46
CA ASN A 98 12.73 5.04 -2.31
C ASN A 98 11.66 4.27 -1.49
N ILE A 99 11.75 4.32 -0.16
CA ILE A 99 10.70 3.84 0.74
C ILE A 99 10.44 4.94 1.77
N ILE A 100 9.23 5.50 1.77
CA ILE A 100 8.79 6.49 2.75
C ILE A 100 7.73 5.84 3.64
N ILE A 101 7.96 5.88 4.96
CA ILE A 101 7.03 5.36 5.97
C ILE A 101 6.53 6.54 6.78
N GLY A 102 5.22 6.61 7.00
CA GLY A 102 4.61 7.59 7.88
C GLY A 102 3.22 7.15 8.27
N GLY A 103 2.80 7.52 9.47
CA GLY A 103 1.39 7.40 9.87
C GLY A 103 0.70 8.71 9.54
N ALA A 104 -0.41 8.68 8.81
CA ALA A 104 -1.26 9.84 8.56
C ALA A 104 -2.72 9.41 8.54
N PHE A 105 -3.32 9.20 9.72
CA PHE A 105 -4.70 8.70 9.78
C PHE A 105 -5.68 9.65 9.10
N GLY A 106 -5.53 10.96 9.31
CA GLY A 106 -6.37 11.98 8.66
C GLY A 106 -5.94 12.38 7.25
N HIS A 107 -4.70 12.03 6.84
CA HIS A 107 -4.07 12.55 5.63
C HIS A 107 -3.26 11.50 4.86
N SER A 108 -3.70 10.24 4.85
CA SER A 108 -3.01 9.15 4.15
C SER A 108 -2.83 9.44 2.66
N ASP A 109 -3.75 10.21 2.08
CA ASP A 109 -3.70 10.64 0.69
C ASP A 109 -2.47 11.51 0.37
N ALA A 110 -1.84 12.12 1.37
CA ALA A 110 -0.59 12.85 1.20
C ALA A 110 0.59 11.96 0.75
N PHE A 111 0.49 10.64 0.91
CA PHE A 111 1.45 9.65 0.42
C PHE A 111 1.06 9.01 -0.92
N LYS A 112 -0.10 9.37 -1.49
CA LYS A 112 -0.49 8.95 -2.84
C LYS A 112 0.17 9.88 -3.85
N THR A 113 1.45 9.69 -4.11
CA THR A 113 2.11 10.25 -5.29
C THR A 113 1.60 9.61 -6.57
#